data_AF-A0AAD1JEX1-F1
#
_entry.id   AF-A0AAD1JEX1-F1
#
_cell.length_a   1.000
_cell.length_b   1.000
_cell.length_c   1.000
_cell.angle_alpha   90.00
_cell.angle_beta   90.00
_cell.angle_gamma   90.00
#
_symmetry.space_group_name_H-M   'P 1'
#
loop_
_entity.id
_entity.type
_entity.pdbx_description
1 polymer ?
#
loop_
_entity_poly.entity_id
_entity_poly.type
_entity_poly.pdbx_seq_one_letter_code
_entity_poly.pdbx_strand_id
1 'polypeptide(L)' 'MKCRVCRRGELFYLFGWGLMVTAFNSFTVGCVELSQSGAYGMLLSGIAVMIYGAYLKSR' A
#
# COMPACT_ATOMS: atom_id res chain seq x y z
N MET A 1 25.30 6.44 -8.06
CA MET A 1 24.65 7.07 -6.89
C MET A 1 23.17 6.75 -6.95
N LYS A 2 22.59 5.99 -6.00
CA LYS A 2 21.14 5.70 -5.98
C LYS A 2 20.40 6.99 -5.65
N CYS A 3 19.58 7.48 -6.58
CA CYS A 3 18.89 8.76 -6.46
C CYS A 3 18.02 8.77 -5.19
N ARG A 4 18.07 9.87 -4.40
CA ARG A 4 17.21 10.02 -3.19
C ARG A 4 15.73 9.85 -3.51
N VAL A 5 15.33 10.23 -4.73
CA VAL A 5 13.96 10.11 -5.25
C VAL A 5 13.58 8.63 -5.44
N CYS A 6 14.43 7.82 -6.06
CA CYS A 6 14.19 6.38 -6.19
C CYS A 6 14.07 5.66 -4.85
N ARG A 7 14.89 6.03 -3.85
CA ARG A 7 14.77 5.49 -2.47
C ARG A 7 13.45 5.88 -1.80
N ARG A 8 12.97 7.11 -2.03
CA ARG A 8 11.64 7.54 -1.56
C ARG A 8 10.53 6.75 -2.25
N GLY A 9 10.61 6.57 -3.57
CA GLY A 9 9.65 5.78 -4.33
C GLY A 9 9.57 4.33 -3.85
N GLU A 10 10.70 3.71 -3.53
CA GLU A 10 10.78 2.37 -2.94
C GLU A 10 10.13 2.30 -1.54
N LEU A 11 10.32 3.33 -0.71
CA LEU A 11 9.68 3.47 0.59
C LEU A 11 8.15 3.57 0.48
N PHE A 12 7.65 4.41 -0.43
CA PHE A 12 6.21 4.53 -0.68
C PHE A 12 5.62 3.23 -1.25
N TYR A 13 6.35 2.56 -2.14
CA TYR A 13 5.93 1.27 -2.69
C TYR A 13 5.80 0.20 -1.61
N LEU A 14 6.80 0.05 -0.74
CA LEU A 14 6.76 -0.89 0.39
C LEU A 14 5.65 -0.56 1.39
N PHE A 15 5.40 0.73 1.64
CA PHE A 15 4.33 1.18 2.53
C PHE A 15 2.93 0.85 1.97
N GLY A 16 2.70 1.12 0.69
CA GLY A 16 1.43 0.76 0.03
C GLY A 16 1.20 -0.75 -0.03
N TRP A 17 2.27 -1.54 -0.17
CA TRP A 17 2.21 -2.99 -0.10
C TRP A 17 1.81 -3.48 1.30
N GLY A 18 2.40 -2.92 2.36
CA GLY A 18 2.04 -3.24 3.75
C GLY A 18 0.58 -2.91 4.09
N LEU A 19 0.06 -1.78 3.61
CA LEU A 19 -1.35 -1.42 3.73
C LEU A 19 -2.27 -2.41 3.01
N MET A 20 -1.91 -2.83 1.79
CA MET A 20 -2.67 -3.84 1.07
C MET A 20 -2.68 -5.19 1.79
N VAL A 21 -1.54 -5.66 2.29
CA VAL A 21 -1.46 -6.93 3.03
C VAL A 21 -2.29 -6.86 4.32
N THR A 22 -2.29 -5.72 5.01
CA THR A 22 -3.08 -5.52 6.22
C THR A 22 -4.58 -5.54 5.90
N ALA A 23 -5.00 -4.83 4.85
CA ALA A 23 -6.38 -4.89 4.36
C ALA A 23 -6.77 -6.33 3.95
N PHE A 24 -5.89 -7.05 3.26
CA PHE A 24 -6.12 -8.44 2.83
C PHE A 24 -6.26 -9.40 4.00
N ASN A 25 -5.43 -9.24 5.04
CA ASN A 25 -5.55 -10.02 6.28
C ASN A 25 -6.88 -9.78 6.98
N SER A 26 -7.38 -8.54 6.99
CA SER A 26 -8.72 -8.23 7.51
C SER A 26 -9.85 -8.91 6.72
N PHE A 27 -9.66 -9.21 5.43
CA PHE A 27 -10.64 -9.96 4.62
C PHE A 27 -10.56 -11.48 4.81
N THR A 28 -9.39 -12.03 5.18
CA THR A 28 -9.14 -13.49 5.19
C THR A 28 -9.12 -14.08 6.60
N VAL A 29 -8.62 -13.35 7.58
CA VAL A 29 -8.59 -13.77 8.99
C VAL A 29 -9.83 -13.17 9.64
N GLY A 30 -10.94 -13.94 9.65
CA GLY A 30 -12.29 -13.52 10.04
C GLY A 30 -12.48 -13.09 11.51
N CYS A 31 -11.55 -12.36 12.11
CA CYS A 31 -11.62 -11.85 13.48
C CYS A 31 -12.04 -10.38 13.58
N VAL A 32 -12.16 -9.65 12.47
CA VAL A 32 -12.69 -8.29 12.52
C VAL A 32 -13.61 -8.10 11.32
N GLU A 33 -14.92 -8.12 11.58
CA GLU A 33 -15.93 -7.48 10.71
C GLU A 33 -15.68 -5.95 10.71
N LEU A 34 -14.48 -5.54 10.30
CA LEU A 34 -14.18 -4.15 10.01
C LEU A 34 -14.97 -3.87 8.73
N SER A 35 -16.25 -3.50 8.92
CA SER A 35 -17.27 -3.14 7.93
C SER A 35 -16.65 -3.10 6.54
N GLN A 36 -16.88 -4.12 5.70
CA GLN A 36 -16.16 -4.39 4.44
C GLN A 36 -15.69 -3.12 3.69
N SER A 37 -16.52 -2.07 3.67
CA SER A 37 -16.20 -0.69 3.27
C SER A 37 -14.83 -0.14 3.72
N GLY A 38 -14.44 -0.29 5.00
CA GLY A 38 -13.18 0.23 5.55
C GLY A 38 -11.96 -0.56 5.09
N ALA A 39 -12.09 -1.88 4.96
CA ALA A 39 -11.04 -2.73 4.41
C ALA A 39 -10.83 -2.46 2.91
N TYR A 40 -11.91 -2.22 2.15
CA TYR A 40 -11.81 -1.78 0.75
C TYR A 40 -11.14 -0.40 0.61
N GLY A 41 -11.42 0.53 1.53
CA GLY A 41 -10.75 1.83 1.57
C GLY A 41 -9.24 1.73 1.85
N MET A 42 -8.83 0.85 2.77
CA MET A 42 -7.41 0.58 3.02
C MET A 42 -6.73 -0.11 1.83
N LEU A 43 -7.44 -1.00 1.14
CA LEU A 43 -6.93 -1.64 -0.07
C LEU A 43 -6.70 -0.61 -1.19
N LEU A 44 -7.69 0.23 -1.48
CA LEU A 44 -7.62 1.27 -2.50
C LEU A 44 -6.53 2.31 -2.22
N SER A 45 -6.41 2.74 -0.96
CA SER A 45 -5.35 3.67 -0.55
C SER A 45 -3.96 3.02 -0.65
N GLY A 46 -3.81 1.75 -0.27
CA GLY A 46 -2.56 1.00 -0.45
C GLY A 46 -2.13 0.90 -1.92
N ILE A 47 -3.08 0.64 -2.83
CA ILE A 47 -2.84 0.60 -4.28
C ILE A 47 -2.40 1.98 -4.79
N ALA A 48 -3.11 3.05 -4.41
CA ALA A 48 -2.77 4.41 -4.84
C ALA A 48 -1.35 4.82 -4.40
N VAL A 49 -0.96 4.47 -3.17
CA VAL A 49 0.38 4.76 -2.65
C VAL A 49 1.45 3.92 -3.34
N MET A 50 1.17 2.66 -3.71
CA MET A 50 2.08 1.85 -4.52
C MET A 50 2.29 2.43 -5.92
N ILE A 51 1.22 2.86 -6.60
CA ILE A 51 1.31 3.47 -7.93
C ILE A 51 2.15 4.75 -7.86
N TYR A 52 1.93 5.58 -6.84
CA TYR A 52 2.71 6.79 -6.62
C TYR A 52 4.20 6.48 -6.31
N GLY A 53 4.47 5.47 -5.48
CA GLY A 53 5.82 5.01 -5.20
C GLY A 53 6.55 4.47 -6.44
N ALA A 54 5.85 3.69 -7.27
CA ALA A 54 6.38 3.17 -8.54
C ALA A 54 6.68 4.32 -9.53
N TYR A 55 5.80 5.32 -9.61
CA TYR A 55 6.01 6.50 -10.43
C TYR A 55 7.26 7.29 -10.01
N LEU A 56 7.44 7.52 -8.71
CA LEU A 56 8.63 8.17 -8.16
C LEU A 56 9.90 7.33 -8.33
N LYS A 57 9.78 6.00 -8.37
CA LYS A 57 10.91 5.09 -8.59
C LYS A 57 11.39 5.10 -10.05
N SER A 58 10.49 5.28 -11.02
CA SER A 58 10.80 5.36 -12.46
C SER A 58 11.27 6.74 -12.92
N ARG A 59 11.25 7.75 -12.06
CA ARG A 59 11.76 9.12 -12.30
C ARG A 59 13.18 9.26 -11.72
#